data_AF-A0A5C7TB46-F1
#
_entry.id   AF-A0A5C7TB46-F1
#
_cell.length_a   1.000
_cell.length_b   1.000
_cell.length_c   1.000
_cell.angle_alpha   90.00
_cell.angle_beta   90.00
_cell.angle_gamma   90.00
#
_symmetry.space_group_name_H-M   'P 1'
#
loop_
_entity.id
_entity.type
_entity.pdbx_description
1 polymer ?
#
loop_
_entity_poly.entity_id
_entity_poly.type
_entity_poly.pdbx_seq_one_letter_code
_entity_poly.pdbx_strand_id
1 'polypeptide(L)'
;MYSAFKVSLKDTSSMASINIEERVGKSGAVSYRVRVRVTERKKIIDKLEQTFDNRRDAEKWAIKAQKELTHKHDDIKRGLYRETSEFRDATVGELIREYLENPRTGSTIGRTKEYVLRALLNYDIALVTASRLTANDLIQHCEFRLAEDTQPTPQTVYHDVTYLRSVMQAGATFLKINASTRYHDEAIPQLIKLKLIARSNKRSRRPKKEEIGFL
;
A
#
# COMPACT_ATOMS: atom_id res chain seq x y z
N MET A 1 21.02 -50.34 8.74
CA MET A 1 19.73 -49.84 9.29
C MET A 1 19.94 -48.42 9.77
N TYR A 2 19.93 -47.43 8.87
CA TYR A 2 20.09 -46.02 9.22
C TYR A 2 18.85 -45.26 8.77
N SER A 3 18.05 -44.88 9.76
CA SER A 3 16.85 -44.06 9.63
C SER A 3 17.27 -42.61 9.43
N ALA A 4 17.10 -42.09 8.21
CA ALA A 4 17.28 -40.67 7.93
C ALA A 4 15.96 -39.94 8.24
N PHE A 5 15.95 -39.24 9.37
CA PHE A 5 14.91 -38.27 9.74
C PHE A 5 14.80 -37.19 8.65
N LYS A 6 13.74 -37.23 7.84
CA LYS A 6 13.33 -36.09 7.01
C LYS A 6 12.56 -35.11 7.89
N VAL A 7 13.24 -34.04 8.30
CA VAL A 7 12.58 -32.84 8.84
C VAL A 7 11.77 -32.23 7.70
N SER A 8 10.45 -32.41 7.75
CA SER A 8 9.49 -31.81 6.82
C SER A 8 9.22 -30.39 7.26
N LEU A 9 10.06 -29.44 6.81
CA LEU A 9 9.71 -28.03 6.83
C LEU A 9 8.62 -27.83 5.77
N LYS A 10 7.38 -27.62 6.24
CA LYS A 10 6.27 -27.19 5.39
C LYS A 10 6.51 -25.75 4.97
N ASP A 11 7.28 -25.55 3.90
CA ASP A 11 7.32 -24.28 3.19
C ASP A 11 5.98 -24.06 2.49
N THR A 12 5.04 -23.43 3.19
CA THR A 12 3.75 -22.97 2.67
C THR A 12 3.88 -21.63 1.93
N SER A 13 4.85 -21.52 1.02
CA SER A 13 4.89 -20.42 0.05
C SER A 13 4.19 -20.88 -1.24
N SER A 14 3.09 -20.24 -1.59
CA SER A 14 2.29 -20.60 -2.79
C SER A 14 2.96 -19.98 -4.01
N MET A 15 4.12 -20.52 -4.41
CA MET A 15 4.84 -20.02 -5.57
C MET A 15 4.04 -20.31 -6.84
N ALA A 16 3.69 -19.28 -7.60
CA ALA A 16 3.09 -19.45 -8.92
C ALA A 16 4.10 -20.14 -9.86
N SER A 17 3.68 -21.21 -10.54
CA SER A 17 4.49 -21.98 -11.49
C SER A 17 4.26 -21.51 -12.92
N ILE A 18 5.32 -21.39 -13.72
CA ILE A 18 5.26 -21.00 -15.14
C ILE A 18 5.45 -22.25 -16.01
N ASN A 19 4.66 -22.35 -17.07
CA ASN A 19 4.82 -23.32 -18.16
C ASN A 19 4.70 -22.59 -19.50
N ILE A 20 5.73 -22.68 -20.35
CA ILE A 20 5.71 -22.11 -21.71
C ILE A 20 5.77 -23.29 -22.68
N GLU A 21 4.76 -23.39 -23.54
CA GLU A 21 4.58 -24.46 -24.52
C GLU A 21 4.72 -23.87 -25.93
N GLU A 22 5.71 -24.33 -26.70
CA GLU A 22 5.85 -23.99 -28.11
C GLU A 22 4.88 -24.82 -28.95
N ARG A 23 4.14 -24.16 -29.85
CA ARG A 23 3.15 -24.79 -30.73
C ARG A 23 3.37 -24.36 -32.16
N VAL A 24 3.60 -25.34 -33.01
CA VAL A 24 3.72 -25.16 -34.46
C VAL A 24 2.35 -25.36 -35.10
N GLY A 25 1.86 -24.33 -35.79
CA GLY A 25 0.60 -24.36 -36.52
C GLY A 25 0.68 -25.17 -37.81
N LYS A 26 -0.47 -25.45 -38.42
CA LYS A 26 -0.55 -26.19 -39.71
C LYS A 26 0.20 -25.51 -40.86
N SER A 27 0.39 -24.19 -40.78
CA SER A 27 1.12 -23.35 -41.73
C SER A 27 2.63 -23.25 -41.45
N GLY A 28 3.14 -23.90 -40.39
CA GLY A 28 4.53 -23.77 -39.93
C GLY A 28 4.80 -22.58 -39.02
N ALA A 29 3.81 -21.71 -38.78
CA ALA A 29 3.94 -20.60 -37.84
C ALA A 29 4.12 -21.10 -36.40
N VAL A 30 5.10 -20.55 -35.68
CA VAL A 30 5.40 -20.89 -34.29
C VAL A 30 4.68 -19.91 -33.36
N SER A 31 4.06 -20.45 -32.31
CA SER A 31 3.42 -19.68 -31.24
C SER A 31 3.82 -20.23 -29.87
N TYR A 32 3.77 -19.40 -28.85
CA TYR A 32 4.19 -19.70 -27.49
C TYR A 32 3.01 -19.51 -26.54
N ARG A 33 2.44 -20.61 -26.05
CA ARG A 33 1.37 -20.58 -25.06
C ARG A 33 1.98 -20.61 -23.66
N VAL A 34 1.76 -19.54 -22.90
CA VAL A 34 2.18 -19.43 -21.51
C VAL A 34 1.01 -19.78 -20.60
N ARG A 35 1.27 -20.60 -19.58
CA ARG A 35 0.35 -20.91 -18.49
C ARG A 35 1.06 -20.64 -17.16
N VAL A 36 0.47 -19.78 -16.34
CA VAL A 36 0.94 -19.51 -14.98
C VAL A 36 -0.11 -20.01 -14.00
N ARG A 37 0.28 -20.81 -13.01
CA ARG A 37 -0.67 -21.50 -12.11
C ARG A 37 -0.23 -21.42 -10.66
N VAL A 38 -1.18 -21.14 -9.77
CA VAL A 38 -1.00 -21.26 -8.32
C VAL A 38 -1.64 -22.56 -7.87
N THR A 39 -0.86 -23.39 -7.19
CA THR A 39 -1.31 -24.69 -6.67
C THR A 39 -1.22 -24.69 -5.16
N GLU A 40 -2.32 -25.01 -4.49
CA GLU A 40 -2.37 -25.19 -3.05
C GLU A 40 -3.04 -26.52 -2.73
N ARG A 41 -2.46 -27.30 -1.80
CA ARG A 41 -2.97 -28.64 -1.43
C ARG A 41 -3.24 -29.54 -2.66
N LYS A 42 -2.34 -29.51 -3.66
CA LYS A 42 -2.42 -30.24 -4.93
C LYS A 42 -3.63 -29.88 -5.82
N LYS A 43 -4.32 -28.77 -5.56
CA LYS A 43 -5.39 -28.24 -6.41
C LYS A 43 -4.93 -26.92 -7.02
N ILE A 44 -5.21 -26.72 -8.31
CA ILE A 44 -5.00 -25.43 -8.97
C ILE A 44 -6.08 -24.49 -8.44
N ILE A 45 -5.67 -23.45 -7.71
CA ILE A 45 -6.59 -22.48 -7.11
C ILE A 45 -6.74 -21.22 -7.97
N ASP A 46 -5.75 -20.92 -8.80
CA ASP A 46 -5.80 -19.80 -9.73
C ASP A 46 -4.86 -20.03 -10.93
N LYS A 47 -5.19 -19.44 -12.08
CA LYS A 47 -4.40 -19.57 -13.31
C LYS A 47 -4.56 -18.36 -14.24
N LEU A 48 -3.48 -18.03 -14.94
CA LEU A 48 -3.47 -17.12 -16.07
C LEU A 48 -2.91 -17.84 -17.29
N GLU A 49 -3.47 -17.57 -18.47
CA GLU A 49 -2.98 -18.11 -19.73
C GLU A 49 -3.02 -17.07 -20.85
N GLN A 50 -1.98 -17.06 -21.68
CA GLN A 50 -1.90 -16.18 -22.85
C GLN A 50 -0.99 -16.82 -23.92
N THR A 51 -1.23 -16.49 -25.18
CA THR A 51 -0.43 -16.99 -26.32
C THR A 51 0.25 -15.82 -27.00
N PHE A 52 1.50 -16.00 -27.41
CA PHE A 52 2.32 -14.98 -28.08
C PHE A 52 2.97 -15.57 -29.33
N ASP A 53 3.20 -14.76 -30.35
CA ASP A 53 3.92 -15.19 -31.55
C ASP A 53 5.45 -15.14 -31.34
N ASN A 54 5.90 -14.50 -30.26
CA ASN A 54 7.32 -14.31 -29.94
C ASN A 54 7.66 -14.86 -28.54
N ARG A 55 8.74 -15.65 -28.46
CA ARG A 55 9.25 -16.23 -27.22
C ARG A 55 9.63 -15.19 -26.18
N ARG A 56 10.26 -14.08 -26.60
CA ARG A 56 10.73 -13.05 -25.68
C ARG A 56 9.57 -12.36 -24.97
N ASP A 57 8.46 -12.13 -25.68
CA ASP A 57 7.26 -11.52 -25.11
C ASP A 57 6.52 -12.51 -24.22
N ALA A 58 6.49 -13.79 -24.60
CA ALA A 58 5.99 -14.87 -23.76
C ALA A 58 6.73 -14.95 -22.41
N GLU A 59 8.07 -14.92 -22.42
CA GLU A 59 8.89 -14.96 -21.20
C GLU A 59 8.68 -13.72 -20.32
N LYS A 60 8.67 -12.52 -20.91
CA LYS A 60 8.38 -11.27 -20.18
C LYS A 60 7.00 -11.30 -19.53
N TRP A 61 5.98 -11.73 -20.27
CA TRP A 61 4.63 -11.83 -19.74
C TRP A 61 4.54 -12.90 -18.65
N ALA A 62 5.20 -14.04 -18.81
CA ALA A 62 5.23 -15.11 -17.82
C ALA A 62 5.75 -14.63 -16.46
N ILE A 63 6.85 -13.87 -16.44
CA ILE A 63 7.43 -13.30 -15.22
C ILE A 63 6.45 -12.30 -14.58
N LYS A 64 5.83 -11.43 -15.39
CA LYS A 64 4.85 -10.45 -14.91
C LYS A 64 3.63 -11.15 -14.29
N ALA A 65 3.05 -12.12 -14.99
CA ALA A 65 1.89 -12.88 -14.55
C ALA A 65 2.19 -13.74 -13.31
N GLN A 66 3.39 -14.31 -13.20
CA GLN A 66 3.84 -15.03 -12.01
C GLN A 66 3.92 -14.10 -10.79
N LYS A 67 4.51 -12.91 -10.96
CA LYS A 67 4.59 -11.92 -9.88
C LYS A 67 3.20 -11.47 -9.43
N GLU A 68 2.30 -11.24 -10.38
CA GLU A 68 0.90 -10.85 -10.12
C GLU A 68 0.15 -11.92 -9.31
N LEU A 69 0.19 -13.18 -9.75
CA LEU A 69 -0.45 -14.30 -9.05
C LEU A 69 0.17 -14.54 -7.66
N THR A 70 1.50 -14.50 -7.53
CA THR A 70 2.16 -14.65 -6.22
C THR A 70 1.76 -13.54 -5.27
N HIS A 71 1.80 -12.27 -5.71
CA HIS A 71 1.36 -11.13 -4.90
C HIS A 71 -0.10 -11.26 -4.48
N LYS A 72 -0.99 -11.58 -5.44
CA LYS A 72 -2.42 -11.81 -5.17
C LYS A 72 -2.63 -12.82 -4.05
N HIS A 73 -1.95 -13.96 -4.11
CA HIS A 73 -2.13 -15.01 -3.12
C HIS A 73 -1.43 -14.72 -1.78
N ASP A 74 -0.32 -14.01 -1.78
CA ASP A 74 0.29 -13.49 -0.55
C ASP A 74 -0.66 -12.49 0.14
N ASP A 75 -1.33 -11.64 -0.63
CA ASP A 75 -2.34 -10.71 -0.12
C ASP A 75 -3.57 -11.46 0.39
N ILE A 76 -4.04 -12.52 -0.27
CA ILE A 76 -5.12 -13.39 0.23
C ILE A 76 -4.75 -13.97 1.59
N LYS A 77 -3.55 -14.53 1.71
CA LYS A 77 -3.07 -15.14 2.98
C LYS A 77 -2.95 -14.13 4.11
N ARG A 78 -2.56 -12.89 3.78
CA ARG A 78 -2.44 -11.80 4.74
C ARG A 78 -3.77 -11.13 5.06
N GLY A 79 -4.88 -11.58 4.47
CA GLY A 79 -6.21 -10.96 4.60
C GLY A 79 -6.30 -9.57 3.95
N LEU A 80 -5.38 -9.27 3.03
CA LEU A 80 -5.26 -8.00 2.31
C LEU A 80 -5.97 -8.04 0.94
N TYR A 81 -6.28 -9.23 0.42
CA TYR A 81 -6.92 -9.35 -0.87
C TYR A 81 -8.39 -8.93 -0.83
N ARG A 82 -8.72 -7.95 -1.65
CA ARG A 82 -10.07 -7.61 -2.08
C ARG A 82 -10.19 -7.99 -3.54
N GLU A 83 -11.36 -8.46 -3.95
CA GLU A 83 -11.61 -8.83 -5.34
C GLU A 83 -11.31 -7.59 -6.23
N THR A 84 -10.22 -7.68 -7.00
CA THR A 84 -9.59 -6.55 -7.69
C THR A 84 -10.45 -5.97 -8.82
N SER A 85 -11.58 -6.60 -9.17
CA SER A 85 -12.48 -6.10 -10.20
C SER A 85 -13.19 -4.80 -9.81
N GLU A 86 -13.35 -4.51 -8.51
CA GLU A 86 -14.02 -3.29 -8.04
C GLU A 86 -13.07 -2.19 -7.55
N PHE A 87 -11.81 -2.51 -7.23
CA PHE A 87 -10.86 -1.56 -6.65
C PHE A 87 -9.69 -1.32 -7.58
N ARG A 88 -9.50 -0.06 -7.99
CA ARG A 88 -8.36 0.34 -8.81
C ARG A 88 -7.11 0.54 -7.95
N ASP A 89 -5.93 0.31 -8.52
CA ASP A 89 -4.68 0.73 -7.90
C ASP A 89 -4.47 2.24 -8.07
N ALA A 90 -3.81 2.85 -7.08
CA ALA A 90 -3.39 4.25 -7.09
C ALA A 90 -2.18 4.44 -6.18
N THR A 91 -1.39 5.48 -6.46
CA THR A 91 -0.41 6.03 -5.50
C THR A 91 -1.11 6.76 -4.37
N VAL A 92 -0.41 6.94 -3.25
CA VAL A 92 -0.88 7.78 -2.14
C VAL A 92 -1.17 9.20 -2.62
N GLY A 93 -0.32 9.76 -3.50
CA GLY A 93 -0.50 11.09 -4.05
C GLY A 93 -1.76 11.24 -4.91
N GLU A 94 -2.03 10.27 -5.79
CA GLU A 94 -3.28 10.23 -6.56
C GLU A 94 -4.51 10.13 -5.64
N LEU A 95 -4.44 9.27 -4.63
CA LEU A 95 -5.52 9.12 -3.66
C LEU A 95 -5.75 10.41 -2.85
N ILE A 96 -4.69 11.12 -2.47
CA ILE A 96 -4.80 12.43 -1.80
C ILE A 96 -5.49 13.45 -2.71
N ARG A 97 -5.10 13.55 -3.99
CA ARG A 97 -5.73 14.48 -4.94
C ARG A 97 -7.21 14.18 -5.10
N GLU A 98 -7.56 12.91 -5.33
CA GLU A 98 -8.96 12.51 -5.43
C GLU A 98 -9.73 12.78 -4.14
N TYR A 99 -9.12 12.57 -2.97
CA TYR A 99 -9.73 12.90 -1.68
C TYR A 99 -10.02 14.41 -1.54
N LEU A 100 -9.12 15.27 -2.03
CA LEU A 100 -9.26 16.72 -1.99
C LEU A 100 -10.31 17.23 -3.00
N GLU A 101 -10.39 16.61 -4.18
CA GLU A 101 -11.27 17.02 -5.27
C GLU A 101 -12.68 16.41 -5.17
N ASN A 102 -12.84 15.31 -4.42
CA ASN A 102 -14.12 14.63 -4.30
C ASN A 102 -15.17 15.51 -3.57
N PRO A 103 -16.36 15.74 -4.14
CA PRO A 103 -17.38 16.61 -3.54
C PRO A 103 -17.82 16.21 -2.12
N ARG A 104 -17.77 14.92 -1.76
CA ARG A 104 -18.18 14.42 -0.44
C ARG A 104 -17.15 14.71 0.65
N THR A 105 -15.86 14.75 0.30
CA THR A 105 -14.75 14.95 1.26
C THR A 105 -14.14 16.33 1.16
N GLY A 106 -13.91 16.84 -0.04
CA GLY A 106 -13.29 18.14 -0.30
C GLY A 106 -14.13 19.32 0.20
N SER A 107 -15.46 19.25 0.08
CA SER A 107 -16.35 20.35 0.51
C SER A 107 -16.38 20.59 2.02
N THR A 108 -16.01 19.58 2.81
CA THR A 108 -16.05 19.62 4.29
C THR A 108 -14.67 19.69 4.92
N ILE A 109 -13.61 19.72 4.11
CA ILE A 109 -12.24 19.68 4.60
C ILE A 109 -11.85 21.03 5.21
N GLY A 110 -11.37 21.01 6.45
CA GLY A 110 -10.86 22.22 7.09
C GLY A 110 -9.50 22.64 6.54
N ARG A 111 -9.20 23.95 6.57
CA ARG A 111 -7.98 24.57 6.05
C ARG A 111 -6.68 23.87 6.48
N THR A 112 -6.56 23.49 7.76
CA THR A 112 -5.35 22.82 8.27
C THR A 112 -5.14 21.46 7.61
N LYS A 113 -6.22 20.68 7.47
CA LYS A 113 -6.14 19.35 6.85
C LYS A 113 -5.84 19.45 5.37
N GLU A 114 -6.47 20.40 4.67
CA GLU A 114 -6.15 20.65 3.26
C GLU A 114 -4.67 21.01 3.07
N TYR A 115 -4.16 21.97 3.85
CA TYR A 115 -2.76 22.39 3.75
C TYR A 115 -1.79 21.22 3.94
N VAL A 116 -2.00 20.41 4.99
CA VAL A 116 -1.15 19.26 5.28
C VAL A 116 -1.23 18.21 4.17
N LEU A 117 -2.42 17.90 3.65
CA LEU A 117 -2.57 16.94 2.56
C LEU A 117 -1.91 17.43 1.27
N ARG A 118 -2.01 18.73 0.95
CA ARG A 118 -1.30 19.31 -0.19
C ARG A 118 0.21 19.28 0.01
N ALA A 119 0.70 19.52 1.22
CA ALA A 119 2.13 19.39 1.52
C ALA A 119 2.62 17.96 1.34
N LEU A 120 1.83 16.96 1.79
CA LEU A 120 2.15 15.53 1.65
C LEU A 120 2.41 15.11 0.20
N LEU A 121 1.81 15.78 -0.79
CA LEU A 121 2.04 15.49 -2.22
C LEU A 121 3.49 15.73 -2.67
N ASN A 122 4.28 16.49 -1.91
CA ASN A 122 5.67 16.82 -2.25
C ASN A 122 6.70 15.87 -1.61
N TYR A 123 6.26 14.84 -0.87
CA TYR A 123 7.13 13.88 -0.20
C TYR A 123 7.11 12.52 -0.90
N ASP A 124 8.18 11.74 -0.72
CA ASP A 124 8.32 10.40 -1.31
C ASP A 124 7.18 9.45 -0.93
N ILE A 125 6.57 9.64 0.24
CA ILE A 125 5.40 8.86 0.67
C ILE A 125 4.23 8.97 -0.32
N ALA A 126 4.11 10.08 -1.07
CA ALA A 126 3.09 10.25 -2.09
C ALA A 126 3.32 9.40 -3.34
N LEU A 127 4.56 8.97 -3.60
CA LEU A 127 4.91 8.13 -4.75
C LEU A 127 4.63 6.64 -4.51
N VAL A 128 4.44 6.25 -3.24
CA VAL A 128 4.20 4.86 -2.86
C VAL A 128 2.78 4.44 -3.31
N THR A 129 2.65 3.23 -3.86
CA THR A 129 1.34 2.64 -4.15
C THR A 129 0.55 2.48 -2.84
N ALA A 130 -0.71 2.93 -2.79
CA ALA A 130 -1.53 2.93 -1.58
C ALA A 130 -1.64 1.52 -0.94
N SER A 131 -1.79 0.47 -1.75
CA SER A 131 -1.83 -0.92 -1.28
C SER A 131 -0.49 -1.44 -0.73
N ARG A 132 0.62 -0.76 -1.04
CA ARG A 132 1.99 -1.15 -0.67
C ARG A 132 2.62 -0.27 0.40
N LEU A 133 1.91 0.76 0.86
CA LEU A 133 2.41 1.64 1.92
C LEU A 133 2.63 0.82 3.19
N THR A 134 3.84 0.89 3.73
CA THR A 134 4.26 0.13 4.92
C THR A 134 4.44 1.01 6.15
N ALA A 135 4.51 0.39 7.33
CA ALA A 135 4.84 1.10 8.56
C ALA A 135 6.21 1.79 8.50
N ASN A 136 7.18 1.16 7.82
CA ASN A 136 8.52 1.69 7.67
C ASN A 136 8.55 2.95 6.79
N ASP A 137 7.74 3.00 5.72
CA ASP A 137 7.61 4.19 4.89
C ASP A 137 7.06 5.37 5.70
N LEU A 138 6.08 5.11 6.57
CA LEU A 138 5.51 6.12 7.46
C LEU A 138 6.52 6.61 8.52
N ILE A 139 7.33 5.70 9.07
CA ILE A 139 8.40 6.06 10.03
C ILE A 139 9.43 6.95 9.36
N GLN A 140 9.95 6.54 8.20
CA GLN A 140 10.92 7.33 7.44
C GLN A 140 10.38 8.71 7.06
N HIS A 141 9.10 8.80 6.66
CA HIS A 141 8.45 10.08 6.42
C HIS A 141 8.48 10.98 7.67
N CYS A 142 8.15 10.44 8.85
CA CYS A 142 8.15 11.22 10.09
C CYS A 142 9.57 11.66 10.50
N GLU A 143 10.57 10.80 10.34
CA GLU A 143 11.98 11.13 10.60
C GLU A 143 12.46 12.24 9.66
N PHE A 144 12.18 12.11 8.36
CA PHE A 144 12.52 13.11 7.36
C PHE A 144 11.89 14.47 7.69
N ARG A 145 10.58 14.49 7.99
CA ARG A 145 9.84 15.71 8.34
C ARG A 145 10.45 16.44 9.53
N LEU A 146 10.81 15.72 10.59
CA LEU A 146 11.42 16.33 11.78
C LEU A 146 12.83 16.87 11.53
N ALA A 147 13.53 16.34 10.52
CA ALA A 147 14.87 16.78 10.13
C ALA A 147 14.88 17.95 9.14
N GLU A 148 13.72 18.36 8.60
CA GLU A 148 13.63 19.51 7.70
C GLU A 148 14.07 20.81 8.37
N ASP A 149 14.58 21.76 7.58
CA ASP A 149 15.02 23.08 8.06
C ASP A 149 13.91 23.87 8.78
N THR A 150 12.64 23.58 8.46
CA THR A 150 11.47 24.20 9.12
C THR A 150 11.24 23.70 10.54
N GLN A 151 11.92 22.61 10.94
CA GLN A 151 11.87 21.98 12.27
C GLN A 151 10.44 21.85 12.81
N PRO A 152 9.54 21.15 12.10
CA PRO A 152 8.18 20.98 12.54
C PRO A 152 8.14 20.23 13.88
N THR A 153 7.20 20.60 14.75
CA THR A 153 7.02 19.88 16.01
C THR A 153 6.47 18.47 15.79
N PRO A 154 6.70 17.50 16.70
CA PRO A 154 6.06 16.19 16.64
C PRO A 154 4.52 16.25 16.62
N GLN A 155 3.92 17.34 17.13
CA GLN A 155 2.49 17.59 17.01
C GLN A 155 2.09 17.94 15.57
N THR A 156 2.92 18.72 14.87
CA THR A 156 2.72 19.03 13.45
C THR A 156 2.81 17.76 12.61
N VAL A 157 3.84 16.94 12.81
CA VAL A 157 4.02 15.67 12.08
C VAL A 157 2.88 14.67 12.38
N TYR A 158 2.29 14.72 13.58
CA TYR A 158 1.11 13.91 13.90
C TYR A 158 -0.11 14.22 13.00
N HIS A 159 -0.22 15.45 12.47
CA HIS A 159 -1.27 15.79 11.49
C HIS A 159 -1.08 15.03 10.18
N ASP A 160 0.16 14.92 9.68
CA ASP A 160 0.48 14.14 8.48
C ASP A 160 -0.03 12.70 8.63
N VAL A 161 0.32 12.05 9.73
CA VAL A 161 -0.02 10.64 10.03
C VAL A 161 -1.53 10.43 10.09
N THR A 162 -2.24 11.28 10.86
CA THR A 162 -3.68 11.12 11.10
C THR A 162 -4.54 11.45 9.89
N TYR A 163 -4.14 12.48 9.11
CA TYR A 163 -4.85 12.85 7.91
C TYR A 163 -4.61 11.85 6.78
N LEU A 164 -3.39 11.33 6.65
CA LEU A 164 -3.11 10.25 5.70
C LEU A 164 -3.95 9.00 6.01
N ARG A 165 -4.11 8.60 7.28
CA ARG A 165 -5.01 7.49 7.66
C ARG A 165 -6.44 7.73 7.19
N SER A 166 -6.94 8.97 7.35
CA SER A 166 -8.29 9.35 6.93
C SER A 166 -8.48 9.23 5.41
N VAL A 167 -7.46 9.63 4.64
CA VAL A 167 -7.42 9.51 3.19
C VAL A 167 -7.44 8.04 2.76
N MET A 168 -6.58 7.22 3.37
CA MET A 168 -6.50 5.78 3.11
C MET A 168 -7.83 5.06 3.42
N GLN A 169 -8.51 5.45 4.50
CA GLN A 169 -9.83 4.93 4.84
C GLN A 169 -10.88 5.28 3.79
N ALA A 170 -10.91 6.53 3.30
CA ALA A 170 -11.83 6.94 2.23
C ALA A 170 -11.56 6.18 0.92
N GLY A 171 -10.27 6.01 0.59
CA GLY A 171 -9.78 5.14 -0.48
C GLY A 171 -10.41 3.75 -0.44
N ALA A 172 -10.26 3.11 0.72
CA ALA A 172 -10.72 1.75 0.98
C ALA A 172 -12.26 1.62 1.06
N THR A 173 -13.01 2.70 1.29
CA THR A 173 -14.46 2.62 1.54
C THR A 173 -15.29 2.95 0.31
N PHE A 174 -15.10 4.14 -0.28
CA PHE A 174 -16.03 4.62 -1.32
C PHE A 174 -15.34 5.22 -2.55
N LEU A 175 -14.04 5.53 -2.48
CA LEU A 175 -13.27 5.91 -3.67
C LEU A 175 -12.84 4.69 -4.51
N LYS A 176 -13.15 3.48 -4.04
CA LYS A 176 -12.86 2.22 -4.74
C LYS A 176 -11.37 2.12 -5.13
N ILE A 177 -10.50 2.57 -4.24
CA ILE A 177 -9.04 2.46 -4.39
C ILE A 177 -8.53 1.36 -3.47
N ASN A 178 -7.61 0.53 -3.98
CA ASN A 178 -6.92 -0.48 -3.21
C ASN A 178 -5.97 0.17 -2.19
N ALA A 179 -6.52 0.53 -1.03
CA ALA A 179 -5.83 1.19 0.07
C ALA A 179 -6.05 0.40 1.37
N SER A 180 -5.08 0.47 2.28
CA SER A 180 -5.12 -0.17 3.60
C SER A 180 -4.70 0.80 4.69
N THR A 181 -5.31 0.72 5.87
CA THR A 181 -4.92 1.50 7.06
C THR A 181 -3.96 0.74 7.97
N ARG A 182 -3.57 -0.49 7.61
CA ARG A 182 -2.72 -1.36 8.44
C ARG A 182 -1.35 -0.76 8.75
N TYR A 183 -0.73 -0.11 7.78
CA TYR A 183 0.56 0.57 7.95
C TYR A 183 0.55 1.55 9.13
N HIS A 184 -0.58 2.23 9.33
CA HIS A 184 -0.76 3.19 10.40
C HIS A 184 -0.80 2.47 11.75
N ASP A 185 -1.63 1.43 11.86
CA ASP A 185 -1.81 0.71 13.13
C ASP A 185 -0.50 0.02 13.58
N GLU A 186 0.32 -0.44 12.63
CA GLU A 186 1.64 -1.01 12.89
C GLU A 186 2.71 0.05 13.26
N ALA A 187 2.66 1.24 12.65
CA ALA A 187 3.66 2.28 12.88
C ALA A 187 3.46 3.05 14.19
N ILE A 188 2.21 3.32 14.59
CA ILE A 188 1.89 4.21 15.73
C ILE A 188 2.66 3.87 17.02
N PRO A 189 2.76 2.62 17.47
CA PRO A 189 3.52 2.29 18.68
C PRO A 189 5.00 2.70 18.59
N GLN A 190 5.63 2.51 17.42
CA GLN A 190 7.03 2.89 17.20
C GLN A 190 7.20 4.40 17.09
N LEU A 191 6.31 5.08 16.37
CA LEU A 191 6.32 6.54 16.23
C LEU A 191 6.23 7.25 17.59
N ILE A 192 5.39 6.74 18.51
CA ILE A 192 5.29 7.25 19.88
C ILE A 192 6.57 6.92 20.68
N LYS A 193 7.05 5.68 20.60
CA LYS A 193 8.26 5.23 21.32
C LYS A 193 9.49 6.06 20.93
N LEU A 194 9.64 6.37 19.66
CA LEU A 194 10.72 7.18 19.09
C LEU A 194 10.48 8.69 19.24
N LYS A 195 9.34 9.11 19.81
CA LYS A 195 8.93 10.51 19.97
C LYS A 195 8.85 11.29 18.65
N LEU A 196 8.60 10.59 17.54
CA LEU A 196 8.45 11.19 16.22
C LEU A 196 7.10 11.90 16.06
N ILE A 197 6.11 11.49 16.86
CA ILE A 197 4.80 12.14 16.93
C ILE A 197 4.42 12.46 18.38
N ALA A 198 3.61 13.50 18.56
CA ALA A 198 3.01 13.83 19.85
C ALA A 198 1.57 14.32 19.69
N ARG A 199 0.71 14.04 20.67
CA ARG A 199 -0.63 14.63 20.72
C ARG A 199 -0.57 16.05 21.26
N SER A 200 -1.49 16.90 20.81
CA SER A 200 -1.58 18.27 21.30
C SER A 200 -1.85 18.31 22.80
N ASN A 201 -1.06 19.10 23.55
CA ASN A 201 -1.36 19.38 24.95
C ASN A 201 -2.64 20.23 25.05
N LYS A 202 -3.52 19.87 25.99
CA LYS A 202 -4.74 20.63 26.28
C LYS A 202 -4.33 21.97 26.89
N ARG A 203 -4.45 23.07 26.14
CA ARG A 203 -4.23 24.42 26.67
C ARG A 203 -5.47 24.82 27.46
N SER A 204 -5.45 24.58 28.77
CA SER A 204 -6.47 25.08 29.70
C SER A 204 -5.85 26.09 30.64
N ARG A 205 -5.66 27.31 30.16
CA ARG A 205 -5.57 28.48 31.04
C ARG A 205 -6.65 29.45 30.60
N ARG A 206 -7.63 29.69 31.47
CA ARG A 206 -8.50 30.86 31.33
C ARG A 206 -7.64 32.09 31.63
N PRO A 207 -7.62 33.11 30.76
CA PRO A 207 -6.98 34.38 31.10
C PRO A 207 -7.54 34.89 32.43
N LYS A 208 -6.68 35.38 33.31
CA LYS A 208 -7.12 36.04 34.56
C LYS A 208 -7.70 37.42 34.21
N LYS A 209 -8.57 37.99 35.06
CA LYS A 209 -9.15 39.33 34.83
C LYS A 209 -8.08 40.41 34.57
N GLU A 210 -6.92 40.29 35.21
CA GLU A 210 -5.77 41.19 35.03
C GLU A 210 -5.20 41.19 33.60
N GLU A 211 -5.36 40.11 32.85
CA GLU A 211 -4.83 39.97 31.47
C GLU A 211 -5.83 40.41 30.40
N ILE A 212 -7.08 40.67 30.78
CA ILE A 212 -8.17 41.09 29.89
C ILE A 212 -8.22 42.62 29.77
N GLY A 213 -7.66 43.36 30.73
CA GLY A 213 -7.69 44.83 30.77
C GLY A 213 -6.65 45.55 29.90
N PHE A 214 -5.83 44.82 29.13
CA PHE A 214 -4.79 45.39 28.26
C PHE A 214 -5.07 45.19 26.75
N LEU A 215 -6.30 44.83 26.38
CA LEU A 215 -6.81 44.82 25.00
C LEU A 215 -7.76 45.99 24.79
#